data_AF-A0A5C0B0M5-F1
#
_entry.id   AF-A0A5C0B0M5-F1
#
_cell.length_a   1.000
_cell.length_b   1.000
_cell.length_c   1.000
_cell.angle_alpha   90.00
_cell.angle_beta   90.00
_cell.angle_gamma   90.00
#
_symmetry.space_group_name_H-M   'P 1'
#
loop_
_entity.id
_entity.type
_entity.pdbx_description
1 polymer ?
#
loop_
_entity_poly.entity_id
_entity_poly.type
_entity_poly.pdbx_seq_one_letter_code
_entity_poly.pdbx_strand_id
1 'polypeptide(L)'
;MKHRFLLGTAACVMALGAAVPAMAQSDLEVRENADAYSASVCPDYSKDVSMPMLRGVPVGALRVLAQRGIVLCQSPQLTADAPVVWYGQYGVYAWNPYIDGAATQLVAVIDNMTRNESFPVQMMIWDTNGVRLTGRTVPAFQLRPGARLRVQSR
;
A
#
# COMPACT_ATOMS: atom_id res chain seq x y z
N MET A 1 67.25 39.84 15.87
CA MET A 1 66.41 40.08 17.07
C MET A 1 64.94 40.02 16.66
N LYS A 2 64.09 39.35 17.48
CA LYS A 2 62.60 39.24 17.38
C LYS A 2 62.10 38.31 16.27
N HIS A 3 61.23 37.31 16.43
CA HIS A 3 60.50 36.65 17.53
C HIS A 3 60.19 35.21 17.03
N ARG A 4 60.61 34.15 17.74
CA ARG A 4 59.80 33.26 18.60
C ARG A 4 58.66 32.47 17.91
N PHE A 5 58.91 31.17 17.78
CA PHE A 5 58.03 30.01 18.05
C PHE A 5 56.65 29.95 17.36
N LEU A 6 56.59 29.17 16.28
CA LEU A 6 55.36 28.54 15.80
C LEU A 6 55.28 27.14 16.44
N LEU A 7 54.43 26.99 17.47
CA LEU A 7 54.00 25.68 17.98
C LEU A 7 52.81 25.20 17.16
N GLY A 8 52.95 24.00 16.58
CA GLY A 8 51.88 23.26 15.95
C GLY A 8 51.13 22.35 16.94
N THR A 9 50.16 21.62 16.38
CA THR A 9 49.34 20.51 16.93
C THR A 9 48.28 20.90 17.98
N ALA A 10 47.02 20.46 17.94
CA ALA A 10 46.35 19.43 17.15
C ALA A 10 44.86 19.76 16.94
N ALA A 11 44.34 19.39 15.77
CA ALA A 11 42.93 19.40 15.44
C ALA A 11 42.21 18.21 16.10
N CYS A 12 41.07 18.47 16.73
CA CYS A 12 40.00 17.49 16.94
C CYS A 12 38.66 18.18 16.65
N VAL A 13 38.30 18.23 15.37
CA VAL A 13 36.93 18.57 14.96
C VAL A 13 36.06 17.36 15.32
N MET A 14 35.32 17.46 16.43
CA MET A 14 34.27 16.50 16.74
C MET A 14 33.12 16.68 15.74
N ALA A 15 33.11 15.88 14.68
CA ALA A 15 31.97 15.72 13.81
C ALA A 15 30.87 14.97 14.60
N LEU A 16 29.92 15.71 15.18
CA LEU A 16 28.66 15.11 15.63
C LEU A 16 27.90 14.66 14.38
N GLY A 17 27.99 13.37 14.06
CA GLY A 17 27.06 12.74 13.15
C GLY A 17 25.66 12.84 13.76
N ALA A 18 24.82 13.71 13.19
CA ALA A 18 23.40 13.70 13.48
C ALA A 18 22.83 12.36 12.99
N ALA A 19 22.76 11.38 13.88
CA ALA A 19 21.97 10.18 13.66
C ALA A 19 20.51 10.64 13.56
N VAL A 20 20.01 10.75 12.34
CA VAL A 20 18.59 10.99 12.09
C VAL A 20 17.86 9.79 12.71
N PRO A 21 17.00 9.99 13.72
CA PRO A 21 16.23 8.87 14.24
C PRO A 21 15.33 8.40 13.10
N ALA A 22 15.51 7.15 12.68
CA ALA A 22 14.52 6.45 11.89
C ALA A 22 13.28 6.30 12.78
N MET A 23 12.40 7.30 12.77
CA MET A 23 11.16 7.29 13.53
C MET A 23 10.33 6.10 13.02
N ALA A 24 10.14 5.10 13.87
CA ALA A 24 9.27 3.99 13.57
C ALA A 24 7.85 4.54 13.35
N GLN A 25 7.37 4.47 12.10
CA GLN A 25 6.03 4.92 11.73
C GLN A 25 4.99 4.14 12.54
N SER A 26 4.08 4.84 13.22
CA SER A 26 3.08 4.20 14.06
C SER A 26 2.10 3.36 13.20
N ASP A 27 1.52 2.33 13.79
CA ASP A 27 0.56 1.46 13.08
C ASP A 27 -0.69 2.22 12.62
N LEU A 28 -1.12 3.23 13.39
CA LEU A 28 -2.19 4.13 12.99
C LEU A 28 -1.79 4.95 11.76
N GLU A 29 -0.59 5.54 11.78
CA GLU A 29 -0.08 6.35 10.67
C GLU A 29 0.08 5.52 9.38
N VAL A 30 0.48 4.25 9.47
CA VAL A 30 0.51 3.35 8.30
C VAL A 30 -0.88 3.19 7.67
N ARG A 31 -1.91 3.02 8.50
CA ARG A 31 -3.31 2.88 8.03
C ARG A 31 -3.83 4.18 7.44
N GLU A 32 -3.64 5.31 8.11
CA GLU A 32 -4.06 6.63 7.60
C GLU A 32 -3.36 6.97 6.28
N ASN A 33 -2.08 6.59 6.12
CA ASN A 33 -1.36 6.79 4.85
C ASN A 33 -1.92 5.91 3.72
N ALA A 34 -2.34 4.67 4.02
CA ALA A 34 -3.01 3.81 3.06
C ALA A 34 -4.41 4.34 2.68
N ASP A 35 -5.17 4.83 3.66
CA ASP A 35 -6.47 5.49 3.46
C ASP A 35 -6.33 6.74 2.58
N ALA A 36 -5.38 7.61 2.91
CA ALA A 36 -5.09 8.81 2.13
C ALA A 36 -4.67 8.51 0.69
N TYR A 37 -3.88 7.44 0.48
CA TYR A 37 -3.54 7.02 -0.88
C TYR A 37 -4.77 6.55 -1.65
N SER A 38 -5.61 5.72 -1.02
CA SER A 38 -6.87 5.24 -1.59
C SER A 38 -7.79 6.41 -1.94
N ALA A 39 -7.88 7.41 -1.04
CA ALA A 39 -8.63 8.65 -1.26
C ALA A 39 -8.14 9.44 -2.48
N SER A 40 -6.84 9.42 -2.78
CA SER A 40 -6.29 10.14 -3.95
C SER A 40 -6.50 9.43 -5.28
N VAL A 41 -6.71 8.12 -5.28
CA VAL A 41 -6.70 7.27 -6.50
C VAL A 41 -8.07 6.72 -6.86
N CYS A 42 -8.82 6.25 -5.88
CA CYS A 42 -10.01 5.45 -6.11
C CYS A 42 -11.21 6.36 -6.46
N PRO A 43 -11.97 6.05 -7.53
CA PRO A 43 -13.11 6.86 -7.94
C PRO A 43 -14.23 6.85 -6.90
N ASP A 44 -14.57 5.66 -6.37
CA ASP A 44 -15.70 5.45 -5.47
C ASP A 44 -15.33 5.53 -3.98
N TYR A 45 -14.21 6.17 -3.63
CA TYR A 45 -13.68 6.21 -2.26
C TYR A 45 -14.68 6.76 -1.23
N SER A 46 -14.74 6.10 -0.07
CA SER A 46 -15.38 6.58 1.14
C SER A 46 -14.58 6.11 2.34
N LYS A 47 -14.23 7.04 3.24
CA LYS A 47 -13.46 6.74 4.45
C LYS A 47 -14.18 5.74 5.36
N ASP A 48 -15.51 5.86 5.46
CA ASP A 48 -16.34 5.00 6.31
C ASP A 48 -16.34 3.54 5.83
N VAL A 49 -16.12 3.33 4.54
CA VAL A 49 -16.02 2.01 3.91
C VAL A 49 -14.58 1.47 3.95
N SER A 50 -13.61 2.33 3.64
CA SER A 50 -12.18 1.99 3.55
C SER A 50 -11.59 1.62 4.91
N MET A 51 -11.85 2.42 5.95
CA MET A 51 -11.16 2.29 7.24
C MET A 51 -11.44 0.97 7.99
N PRO A 52 -12.68 0.44 8.05
CA PRO A 52 -12.93 -0.88 8.63
C PRO A 52 -12.13 -2.00 7.95
N MET A 53 -12.05 -1.99 6.62
CA MET A 53 -11.26 -2.95 5.86
C MET A 53 -9.75 -2.80 6.16
N LEU A 54 -9.23 -1.57 6.16
CA LEU A 54 -7.81 -1.28 6.46
C LEU A 54 -7.39 -1.72 7.87
N ARG A 55 -8.30 -1.67 8.84
CA ARG A 55 -8.02 -2.18 10.19
C ARG A 55 -7.83 -3.69 10.24
N GLY A 56 -8.50 -4.43 9.35
CA GLY A 56 -8.35 -5.88 9.19
C GLY A 56 -7.03 -6.29 8.53
N VAL A 57 -6.42 -5.42 7.72
CA VAL A 57 -5.13 -5.72 7.08
C VAL A 57 -3.98 -5.65 8.09
N PRO A 58 -3.10 -6.67 8.16
CA PRO A 58 -1.90 -6.61 8.99
C PRO A 58 -1.03 -5.40 8.62
N VAL A 59 -0.51 -4.69 9.62
CA VAL A 59 0.25 -3.45 9.36
C VAL A 59 1.54 -3.72 8.57
N GLY A 60 2.18 -4.87 8.79
CA GLY A 60 3.31 -5.33 7.97
C GLY A 60 2.95 -5.45 6.49
N ALA A 61 1.77 -6.00 6.18
CA ALA A 61 1.26 -6.08 4.83
C ALA A 61 1.01 -4.67 4.24
N LEU A 62 0.40 -3.75 4.99
CA LEU A 62 0.21 -2.35 4.54
C LEU A 62 1.53 -1.65 4.24
N ARG A 63 2.59 -1.90 5.01
CA ARG A 63 3.93 -1.37 4.74
C ARG A 63 4.48 -1.91 3.41
N VAL A 64 4.31 -3.21 3.12
CA VAL A 64 4.69 -3.81 1.83
C VAL A 64 3.91 -3.19 0.67
N LEU A 65 2.59 -3.02 0.82
CA LEU A 65 1.77 -2.39 -0.20
C LEU A 65 2.23 -0.96 -0.48
N ALA A 66 2.48 -0.18 0.58
CA ALA A 66 2.97 1.20 0.46
C ALA A 66 4.32 1.28 -0.26
N GLN A 67 5.27 0.40 0.08
CA GLN A 67 6.58 0.31 -0.59
C GLN A 67 6.46 -0.01 -2.08
N ARG A 68 5.46 -0.80 -2.47
CA ARG A 68 5.19 -1.19 -3.87
C ARG A 68 4.28 -0.21 -4.61
N GLY A 69 3.77 0.82 -3.94
CA GLY A 69 2.81 1.76 -4.52
C GLY A 69 1.44 1.15 -4.81
N ILE A 70 1.09 0.06 -4.13
CA ILE A 70 -0.18 -0.66 -4.28
C ILE A 70 -1.29 0.07 -3.51
N VAL A 71 -2.48 0.14 -4.12
CA VAL A 71 -3.65 0.85 -3.58
C VAL A 71 -4.84 -0.09 -3.37
N LEU A 72 -5.71 0.26 -2.43
CA LEU A 72 -6.89 -0.50 -2.05
C LEU A 72 -8.15 0.31 -2.41
N CYS A 73 -8.92 -0.13 -3.39
CA CYS A 73 -10.09 0.60 -3.89
C CYS A 73 -11.40 -0.16 -3.66
N GLN A 74 -12.35 0.47 -2.99
CA GLN A 74 -13.74 0.01 -3.06
C GLN A 74 -14.28 0.15 -4.48
N SER A 75 -15.04 -0.85 -4.94
CA SER A 75 -15.67 -0.87 -6.26
C SER A 75 -17.05 -1.52 -6.15
N PRO A 76 -18.12 -0.71 -5.97
CA PRO A 76 -19.50 -1.18 -5.93
C PRO A 76 -19.98 -1.92 -7.18
N GLN A 77 -19.27 -1.76 -8.30
CA GLN A 77 -19.58 -2.35 -9.61
C GLN A 77 -19.12 -3.80 -9.74
N LEU A 78 -18.26 -4.29 -8.83
CA LEU A 78 -17.94 -5.71 -8.73
C LEU A 78 -19.17 -6.49 -8.29
N THR A 79 -19.38 -7.69 -8.82
CA THR A 79 -20.60 -8.48 -8.60
C THR A 79 -20.39 -9.60 -7.58
N ALA A 80 -21.47 -10.22 -7.12
CA ALA A 80 -21.44 -11.31 -6.13
C ALA A 80 -20.62 -12.53 -6.58
N ASP A 81 -20.51 -12.75 -7.89
CA ASP A 81 -19.72 -13.81 -8.49
C ASP A 81 -18.26 -13.42 -8.79
N ALA A 82 -17.85 -12.17 -8.53
CA ALA A 82 -16.48 -11.68 -8.66
C ALA A 82 -16.19 -10.48 -7.71
N PRO A 83 -16.41 -10.63 -6.39
CA PRO A 83 -16.43 -9.53 -5.44
C PRO A 83 -15.06 -8.97 -5.07
N VAL A 84 -13.97 -9.69 -5.34
CA VAL A 84 -12.60 -9.30 -4.99
C VAL A 84 -11.69 -9.46 -6.20
N VAL A 85 -10.90 -8.44 -6.51
CA VAL A 85 -10.03 -8.40 -7.69
C VAL A 85 -8.67 -7.82 -7.35
N TRP A 86 -7.64 -8.37 -7.97
CA TRP A 86 -6.31 -7.78 -8.11
C TRP A 86 -6.12 -7.37 -9.56
N TYR A 87 -5.99 -6.08 -9.83
CA TYR A 87 -5.63 -5.54 -11.13
C TYR A 87 -4.10 -5.37 -11.20
N GLY A 88 -3.39 -6.46 -11.50
CA GLY A 88 -1.94 -6.51 -11.42
C GLY A 88 -1.20 -5.44 -12.21
N GLN A 89 -1.63 -5.17 -13.43
CA GLN A 89 -1.06 -4.11 -14.27
C GLN A 89 -1.12 -2.70 -13.65
N TYR A 90 -2.06 -2.46 -12.73
CA TYR A 90 -2.26 -1.18 -12.06
C TYR A 90 -1.82 -1.18 -10.60
N GLY A 91 -1.43 -2.32 -10.04
CA GLY A 91 -1.15 -2.45 -8.62
C GLY A 91 -2.34 -2.06 -7.74
N VAL A 92 -3.54 -2.48 -8.11
CA VAL A 92 -4.78 -2.14 -7.39
C VAL A 92 -5.44 -3.42 -6.89
N TYR A 93 -5.72 -3.49 -5.59
CA TYR A 93 -6.76 -4.39 -5.11
C TYR A 93 -8.10 -3.67 -5.10
N ALA A 94 -9.15 -4.37 -5.50
CA ALA A 94 -10.51 -3.87 -5.38
C ALA A 94 -11.45 -4.89 -4.74
N TRP A 95 -12.45 -4.39 -4.03
CA TRP A 95 -13.53 -5.22 -3.48
C TRP A 95 -14.86 -4.49 -3.54
N ASN A 96 -15.97 -5.25 -3.61
CA ASN A 96 -17.29 -4.68 -3.38
C ASN A 96 -17.57 -4.60 -1.88
N PRO A 97 -17.75 -3.41 -1.29
CA PRO A 97 -18.06 -3.26 0.13
C PRO A 97 -19.48 -3.71 0.51
N TYR A 98 -20.37 -3.89 -0.46
CA TYR A 98 -21.77 -4.26 -0.26
C TYR A 98 -22.02 -5.76 -0.38
N ILE A 99 -20.97 -6.56 -0.57
CA ILE A 99 -21.06 -8.02 -0.63
C ILE A 99 -20.43 -8.60 0.63
N ASP A 100 -21.25 -9.31 1.42
CA ASP A 100 -20.83 -9.93 2.67
C ASP A 100 -19.64 -10.87 2.46
N GLY A 101 -18.59 -10.70 3.27
CA GLY A 101 -17.36 -11.50 3.19
C GLY A 101 -16.32 -10.99 2.19
N ALA A 102 -16.66 -10.07 1.28
CA ALA A 102 -15.70 -9.55 0.29
C ALA A 102 -14.49 -8.84 0.95
N ALA A 103 -14.73 -8.00 1.96
CA ALA A 103 -13.65 -7.31 2.67
C ALA A 103 -12.76 -8.29 3.45
N THR A 104 -13.35 -9.29 4.12
CA THR A 104 -12.63 -10.36 4.82
C THR A 104 -11.76 -11.15 3.83
N GLN A 105 -12.32 -11.50 2.67
CA GLN A 105 -11.57 -12.20 1.65
C GLN A 105 -10.43 -11.36 1.10
N LEU A 106 -10.65 -10.06 0.84
CA LEU A 106 -9.59 -9.17 0.40
C LEU A 106 -8.43 -9.13 1.40
N VAL A 107 -8.72 -9.04 2.70
CA VAL A 107 -7.69 -9.09 3.76
C VAL A 107 -6.88 -10.39 3.68
N ALA A 108 -7.54 -11.54 3.49
CA ALA A 108 -6.88 -12.83 3.35
C ALA A 108 -5.99 -12.91 2.09
N VAL A 109 -6.46 -12.38 0.96
CA VAL A 109 -5.67 -12.28 -0.29
C VAL A 109 -4.42 -11.43 -0.07
N ILE A 110 -4.56 -10.26 0.57
CA ILE A 110 -3.44 -9.35 0.86
C ILE A 110 -2.42 -10.03 1.77
N ASP A 111 -2.84 -10.66 2.87
CA ASP A 111 -1.93 -11.35 3.79
C ASP A 111 -1.16 -12.46 3.05
N ASN A 112 -1.84 -13.28 2.26
CA ASN A 112 -1.20 -14.34 1.49
C ASN A 112 -0.23 -13.80 0.42
N MET A 113 -0.61 -12.80 -0.36
CA MET A 113 0.23 -12.26 -1.44
C MET A 113 1.44 -11.48 -0.90
N THR A 114 1.28 -10.78 0.23
CA THR A 114 2.40 -10.06 0.87
C THR A 114 3.40 -11.01 1.51
N ARG A 115 2.95 -12.11 2.16
CA ARG A 115 3.84 -13.13 2.73
C ARG A 115 4.67 -13.86 1.68
N ASN A 116 4.08 -14.12 0.51
CA ASN A 116 4.75 -14.80 -0.60
C ASN A 116 5.45 -13.85 -1.58
N GLU A 117 5.39 -12.53 -1.31
CA GLU A 117 5.86 -11.46 -2.22
C GLU A 117 5.39 -11.60 -3.68
N SER A 118 4.23 -12.24 -3.88
CA SER A 118 3.71 -12.60 -5.20
C SER A 118 2.72 -11.54 -5.66
N PHE A 119 3.16 -10.66 -6.56
CA PHE A 119 2.36 -9.60 -7.15
C PHE A 119 2.41 -9.70 -8.68
N PRO A 120 1.68 -10.66 -9.27
CA PRO A 120 1.69 -10.86 -10.72
C PRO A 120 1.08 -9.67 -11.44
N VAL A 121 1.53 -9.39 -12.67
CA VAL A 121 0.92 -8.36 -13.52
C VAL A 121 -0.47 -8.77 -14.02
N GLN A 122 -0.76 -10.06 -14.02
CA GLN A 122 -2.05 -10.59 -14.45
C GLN A 122 -3.16 -10.23 -13.47
N MET A 123 -4.36 -10.00 -14.01
CA MET A 123 -5.56 -9.86 -13.20
C MET A 123 -5.89 -11.17 -12.48
N MET A 124 -6.33 -11.08 -11.24
CA MET A 124 -6.80 -12.22 -10.45
C MET A 124 -8.12 -11.85 -9.77
N ILE A 125 -9.04 -12.81 -9.70
CA ILE A 125 -10.41 -12.60 -9.22
C ILE A 125 -10.70 -13.70 -8.19
N TRP A 126 -11.40 -13.36 -7.12
CA TRP A 126 -11.84 -14.31 -6.09
C TRP A 126 -13.31 -14.12 -5.75
N ASP A 127 -13.96 -15.22 -5.41
CA ASP A 127 -15.24 -15.21 -4.68
C ASP A 127 -15.01 -14.95 -3.18
N THR A 128 -16.09 -14.87 -2.39
CA THR A 128 -16.00 -14.64 -0.94
C THR A 128 -15.52 -15.86 -0.14
N ASN A 129 -15.43 -17.03 -0.76
CA ASN A 129 -14.89 -18.26 -0.15
C ASN A 129 -13.37 -18.40 -0.38
N GLY A 130 -12.78 -17.47 -1.13
CA GLY A 130 -11.37 -17.46 -1.49
C GLY A 130 -10.99 -18.37 -2.64
N VAL A 131 -11.98 -18.85 -3.40
CA VAL A 131 -11.74 -19.57 -4.65
C VAL A 131 -11.29 -18.57 -5.70
N ARG A 132 -10.11 -18.79 -6.28
CA ARG A 132 -9.63 -18.01 -7.42
C ARG A 132 -10.42 -18.39 -8.67
N LEU A 133 -11.08 -17.40 -9.26
CA LEU A 133 -11.97 -17.60 -10.40
C LEU A 133 -11.22 -17.44 -11.72
N THR A 134 -11.58 -18.28 -12.69
CA THR A 134 -11.07 -18.23 -14.07
C THR A 134 -12.22 -17.99 -15.05
N GLY A 135 -11.94 -17.34 -16.18
CA GLY A 135 -12.96 -17.04 -17.20
C GLY A 135 -14.05 -16.07 -16.76
N ARG A 136 -13.87 -15.35 -15.64
CA ARG A 136 -14.76 -14.28 -15.18
C ARG A 136 -14.28 -12.93 -15.70
N THR A 137 -15.24 -12.09 -16.07
CA THR A 137 -15.02 -10.71 -16.47
C THR A 137 -15.46 -9.78 -15.36
N VAL A 138 -14.64 -8.77 -15.08
CA VAL A 138 -14.97 -7.69 -14.14
C VAL A 138 -14.84 -6.35 -14.88
N PRO A 139 -15.51 -5.29 -14.40
CA PRO A 139 -15.30 -3.95 -14.93
C PRO A 139 -13.80 -3.60 -14.97
N ALA A 140 -13.38 -2.89 -16.02
CA ALA A 140 -12.02 -2.38 -16.06
C ALA A 140 -11.82 -1.36 -14.92
N PHE A 141 -10.65 -1.39 -14.27
CA PHE A 141 -10.32 -0.39 -13.27
C PHE A 141 -10.25 1.01 -13.89
N GLN A 142 -10.92 1.97 -13.25
CA GLN A 142 -10.89 3.38 -13.63
C GLN A 142 -10.23 4.20 -12.53
N LEU A 143 -9.25 5.01 -12.91
CA LEU A 143 -8.63 5.96 -12.01
C LEU A 143 -9.55 7.15 -11.78
N ARG A 144 -9.51 7.72 -10.58
CA ARG A 144 -10.06 9.06 -10.33
C ARG A 144 -9.46 10.06 -11.33
N PRO A 145 -10.25 10.97 -11.92
CA PRO A 145 -9.73 11.99 -12.82
C PRO A 145 -8.57 12.78 -12.19
N GLY A 146 -7.45 12.88 -12.93
CA GLY A 146 -6.24 13.57 -12.47
C GLY A 146 -5.35 12.76 -11.51
N ALA A 147 -5.77 11.57 -11.07
CA ALA A 147 -4.96 10.74 -10.19
C ALA A 147 -3.74 10.13 -10.91
N ARG A 148 -2.77 9.70 -10.10
CA ARG A 148 -1.55 9.01 -10.54
C ARG A 148 -1.33 7.79 -9.65
N LEU A 149 -1.05 6.66 -10.27
CA LEU A 149 -0.59 5.46 -9.57
C LEU A 149 0.91 5.61 -9.28
N ARG A 150 1.34 5.13 -8.11
CA ARG A 150 2.74 5.11 -7.69
C ARG A 150 3.46 3.81 -8.01
N VAL A 151 2.82 2.90 -8.74
CA VAL A 151 3.33 1.54 -8.96
C VAL A 151 4.75 1.59 -9.51
N GLN A 152 5.67 0.98 -8.76
CA GLN A 152 7.04 0.83 -9.22
C GLN A 152 7.09 -0.33 -10.21
N SER A 153 7.38 -0.02 -11.48
CA SER A 153 7.78 -1.02 -12.46
C SER A 153 9.12 -1.62 -12.02
N ARG A 154 9.13 -2.90 -11.64
CA ARG A 154 10.34 -3.72 -11.68
C ARG A 154 10.23 -4.67 -12.86
#